data_AF-A0A953DQW3-F1
#
_entry.id   AF-A0A953DQW3-F1
#
_cell.length_a   1.000
_cell.length_b   1.000
_cell.length_c   1.000
_cell.angle_alpha   90.00
_cell.angle_beta   90.00
_cell.angle_gamma   90.00
#
_symmetry.space_group_name_H-M   'P 1'
#
loop_
_entity.id
_entity.type
_entity.pdbx_description
1 polymer ?
#
loop_
_entity_poly.entity_id
_entity_poly.type
_entity_poly.pdbx_seq_one_letter_code
_entity_poly.pdbx_strand_id
1 'polypeptide(L)'
;MTSRLQEHIAACSIMNRIAGAKEPAAAPRSSGLAVLADGYRPFFLLAGVVATAWVPLWLLVRQGLAEPPDHLAANVWHGHEMVFGYAVAVLAGFLLTAGRVWTGLPTASGAHLAGLALLWLAGRVLLLADVAPAAAAAVDLAFLPALAATMAVPLLRARNRRNFVFLAVLAALFALNLLVHLGARGAAVWDSQHVFRVALDLFA
;
A
#
# COMPACT_ATOMS: atom_id res chain seq x y z
N MET A 1 -32.08 15.37 52.84
CA MET A 1 -30.74 14.73 52.84
C MET A 1 -30.73 13.32 52.23
N THR A 2 -31.89 12.76 51.89
CA THR A 2 -32.08 11.38 51.41
C THR A 2 -32.04 11.23 49.88
N SER A 3 -32.33 12.27 49.09
CA SER A 3 -32.37 12.16 47.62
C SER A 3 -30.98 12.02 46.98
N ARG A 4 -29.97 12.75 47.47
CA ARG A 4 -28.59 12.65 46.97
C ARG A 4 -27.99 11.26 47.18
N LEU A 5 -28.38 10.57 48.26
CA LEU A 5 -27.88 9.22 48.53
C LEU A 5 -28.47 8.20 47.54
N GLN A 6 -29.73 8.36 47.14
CA GLN A 6 -30.38 7.49 46.16
C GLN A 6 -29.82 7.69 44.75
N GLU A 7 -29.48 8.92 44.37
CA GLU A 7 -28.82 9.22 43.08
C GLU A 7 -27.43 8.57 43.01
N HIS A 8 -26.65 8.63 44.08
CA HIS A 8 -25.34 7.97 44.15
C HIS A 8 -25.44 6.44 44.08
N ILE A 9 -26.44 5.84 44.72
CA ILE A 9 -26.67 4.39 44.67
C ILE A 9 -27.15 3.96 43.26
N ALA A 10 -28.01 4.74 42.62
CA ALA A 10 -28.45 4.50 41.25
C ALA A 10 -27.30 4.61 40.25
N ALA A 11 -26.44 5.62 40.39
CA ALA A 11 -25.25 5.79 39.56
C ALA A 11 -24.25 4.63 39.74
N CYS A 12 -24.03 4.17 40.96
CA CYS A 12 -23.15 3.03 41.26
C CYS A 12 -23.71 1.70 40.72
N SER A 13 -25.04 1.50 40.79
CA SER A 13 -25.74 0.34 40.22
C SER A 13 -25.66 0.30 38.69
N ILE A 14 -25.74 1.47 38.04
CA ILE A 14 -25.55 1.59 36.59
C ILE A 14 -24.08 1.30 36.22
N MET A 15 -23.11 1.84 36.95
CA MET A 15 -21.68 1.52 36.74
C MET A 15 -21.39 0.02 36.88
N ASN A 16 -22.00 -0.66 37.86
CA ASN A 16 -21.82 -2.10 38.05
C ASN A 16 -22.46 -2.93 36.90
N ARG A 17 -23.56 -2.46 36.31
CA ARG A 17 -24.15 -3.07 35.11
C ARG A 17 -23.28 -2.92 33.86
N ILE A 18 -22.55 -1.81 33.73
CA ILE A 18 -21.62 -1.58 32.61
C ILE A 18 -20.34 -2.41 32.81
N ALA A 19 -19.87 -2.55 34.05
CA ALA A 19 -18.73 -3.41 34.40
C ALA A 19 -19.02 -4.91 34.23
N GLY A 20 -20.29 -5.32 34.27
CA GLY A 20 -20.74 -6.69 33.98
C GLY A 20 -20.93 -7.00 32.48
N ALA A 21 -20.58 -6.08 31.58
CA ALA A 21 -20.53 -6.37 30.15
C ALA A 21 -19.44 -7.43 29.91
N LYS A 22 -19.90 -8.67 29.70
CA LYS A 22 -19.12 -9.85 29.28
C LYS A 22 -17.93 -9.41 28.44
N GLU A 23 -16.72 -9.56 28.99
CA GLU A 23 -15.48 -9.31 28.26
C GLU A 23 -15.61 -9.97 26.88
N PRO A 24 -15.39 -9.22 25.78
CA PRO A 24 -15.46 -9.82 24.46
C PRO A 24 -14.51 -11.00 24.44
N ALA A 25 -15.06 -12.20 24.26
CA ALA A 25 -14.31 -13.44 24.26
C ALA A 25 -13.06 -13.25 23.40
N ALA A 26 -11.89 -13.49 23.99
CA ALA A 26 -10.60 -13.28 23.35
C ALA A 26 -10.64 -13.88 21.94
N ALA A 27 -10.42 -13.03 20.94
CA ALA A 27 -10.48 -13.42 19.54
C ALA A 27 -9.56 -14.64 19.31
N PRO A 28 -10.00 -15.66 18.56
CA PRO A 28 -9.21 -16.87 18.34
C PRO A 28 -7.85 -16.48 17.76
N ARG A 29 -6.77 -16.90 18.43
CA ARG A 29 -5.39 -16.69 17.97
C ARG A 29 -5.23 -17.44 16.64
N SER A 30 -5.19 -16.72 15.54
CA SER A 30 -4.98 -17.31 14.22
C SER A 30 -3.59 -17.96 14.18
N SER A 31 -3.55 -19.27 13.97
CA SER A 31 -2.34 -20.09 13.83
C SER A 31 -1.74 -19.96 12.42
N GLY A 32 -1.41 -18.73 12.02
CA GLY A 32 -0.64 -18.41 10.82
C GLY A 32 0.40 -17.35 11.17
N LEU A 33 1.47 -17.22 10.35
CA LEU A 33 2.48 -16.16 10.50
C LEU A 33 1.78 -14.83 10.84
N ALA A 34 2.04 -14.27 12.01
CA ALA A 34 1.35 -13.09 12.55
C ALA A 34 1.47 -11.82 11.66
N VAL A 35 2.37 -11.86 10.67
CA VAL A 35 2.56 -10.86 9.62
C VAL A 35 1.47 -10.95 8.54
N LEU A 36 0.86 -12.11 8.32
CA LEU A 36 -0.19 -12.36 7.32
C LEU A 36 -1.61 -12.34 7.89
N ALA A 37 -1.75 -12.18 9.21
CA ALA A 37 -3.04 -12.19 9.90
C ALA A 37 -3.90 -10.97 9.56
N ASP A 38 -3.27 -9.82 9.31
CA ASP A 38 -3.93 -8.58 8.90
C ASP A 38 -3.30 -8.01 7.62
N GLY A 39 -4.14 -7.60 6.66
CA GLY A 39 -3.75 -7.07 5.34
C GLY A 39 -2.77 -5.90 5.36
N TYR A 40 -2.69 -5.16 6.47
CA TYR A 40 -1.90 -3.94 6.58
C TYR A 40 -0.41 -4.20 6.86
N ARG A 41 -0.09 -5.24 7.63
CA ARG A 41 1.26 -5.46 8.18
C ARG A 41 2.34 -5.67 7.11
N PRO A 42 2.16 -6.52 6.08
CA PRO A 42 3.26 -6.84 5.18
C PRO A 42 3.63 -5.64 4.32
N PHE A 43 2.65 -4.87 3.80
CA PHE A 43 2.95 -3.72 2.95
C PHE A 43 3.60 -2.56 3.72
N PHE A 44 3.19 -2.28 4.95
CA PHE A 44 3.88 -1.27 5.76
C PHE A 44 5.31 -1.69 6.15
N LEU A 45 5.53 -2.98 6.45
CA LEU A 45 6.88 -3.50 6.70
C LEU A 45 7.76 -3.43 5.44
N LEU A 46 7.23 -3.86 4.30
CA LEU A 46 7.92 -3.77 3.02
C LEU A 46 8.25 -2.32 2.63
N ALA A 47 7.31 -1.40 2.84
CA ALA A 47 7.54 0.03 2.62
C ALA A 47 8.66 0.57 3.52
N GLY A 48 8.69 0.18 4.80
CA GLY A 48 9.76 0.55 5.73
C GLY A 48 11.13 -0.01 5.32
N VAL A 49 11.19 -1.30 4.93
CA VAL A 49 12.42 -1.94 4.44
C VAL A 49 12.92 -1.27 3.15
N VAL A 50 12.04 -1.01 2.19
CA VAL A 50 12.44 -0.36 0.94
C VAL A 50 12.85 1.09 1.17
N ALA A 51 12.16 1.84 2.02
CA ALA A 51 12.59 3.20 2.36
C ALA A 51 13.99 3.23 3.00
N THR A 52 14.25 2.30 3.93
CA THR A 52 15.56 2.19 4.59
C THR A 52 16.67 1.67 3.68
N ALA A 53 16.35 0.92 2.62
CA ALA A 53 17.33 0.48 1.63
C ALA A 53 17.59 1.53 0.54
N TRP A 54 16.54 2.11 -0.05
CA TRP A 54 16.63 2.97 -1.23
C TRP A 54 17.13 4.37 -0.94
N VAL A 55 16.80 4.95 0.21
CA VAL A 55 17.30 6.29 0.54
C VAL A 55 18.82 6.27 0.68
N PRO A 56 19.46 5.35 1.44
CA PRO A 56 20.91 5.24 1.47
C PRO A 56 21.52 4.88 0.12
N LEU A 57 20.93 3.94 -0.63
CA LEU A 57 21.44 3.56 -1.95
C LEU A 57 21.45 4.75 -2.90
N TRP A 58 20.40 5.57 -2.88
CA TRP A 58 20.35 6.82 -3.63
C TRP A 58 21.44 7.81 -3.23
N LEU A 59 21.72 7.95 -1.93
CA LEU A 59 22.80 8.81 -1.46
C LEU A 59 24.17 8.35 -1.96
N LEU A 60 24.40 7.04 -2.02
CA LEU A 60 25.63 6.47 -2.60
C LEU A 60 25.73 6.78 -4.08
N VAL A 61 24.66 6.56 -4.86
CA VAL A 61 24.62 6.90 -6.29
C VAL A 61 24.87 8.39 -6.52
N ARG A 62 24.26 9.26 -5.70
CA ARG A 62 24.44 10.72 -5.78
C ARG A 62 25.85 11.19 -5.46
N GLN A 63 26.57 10.43 -4.64
CA GLN A 63 27.98 10.70 -4.31
C GLN A 63 28.95 10.06 -5.30
N GLY A 64 28.47 9.30 -6.29
CA GLY A 64 29.31 8.53 -7.21
C GLY A 64 29.96 7.30 -6.56
N LEU A 65 29.44 6.84 -5.42
CA LEU A 65 29.92 5.66 -4.69
C LEU A 65 29.21 4.36 -5.12
N ALA A 66 28.16 4.47 -5.93
CA ALA A 66 27.43 3.35 -6.53
C ALA A 66 26.91 3.75 -7.91
N GLU A 67 26.71 2.77 -8.79
CA GLU A 67 26.11 2.99 -10.11
C GLU A 67 24.59 2.73 -10.05
N PRO A 68 23.77 3.58 -10.68
CA PRO A 68 22.35 3.28 -10.85
C PRO A 68 22.17 2.16 -11.88
N PRO A 69 21.03 1.45 -11.88
CA PRO A 69 20.68 0.55 -12.97
C PRO A 69 20.67 1.25 -14.34
N ASP A 70 21.08 0.58 -15.42
CA ASP A 70 21.28 1.23 -16.72
C ASP A 70 19.97 1.52 -17.46
N HIS A 71 18.87 0.83 -17.11
CA HIS A 71 17.57 1.01 -17.75
C HIS A 71 16.93 2.39 -17.51
N LEU A 72 17.39 3.17 -16.53
CA LEU A 72 16.87 4.50 -16.20
C LEU A 72 17.98 5.47 -15.80
N ALA A 73 17.87 6.72 -16.24
CA ALA A 73 18.73 7.78 -15.72
C ALA A 73 18.59 7.89 -14.19
N ALA A 74 19.70 8.11 -13.47
CA ALA A 74 19.77 8.05 -12.00
C ALA A 74 18.62 8.77 -11.27
N ASN A 75 18.32 10.01 -11.65
CA ASN A 75 17.23 10.80 -11.05
C ASN A 75 15.84 10.22 -11.35
N VAL A 76 15.65 9.63 -12.53
CA VAL A 76 14.38 9.00 -12.94
C VAL A 76 14.20 7.69 -12.20
N TRP A 77 15.25 6.89 -12.05
CA TRP A 77 15.25 5.67 -11.24
C TRP A 77 14.86 5.98 -9.79
N HIS A 78 15.52 6.94 -9.14
CA HIS A 78 15.16 7.35 -7.79
C HIS A 78 13.70 7.81 -7.67
N GLY A 79 13.24 8.66 -8.59
CA GLY A 79 11.85 9.13 -8.62
C GLY A 79 10.85 7.98 -8.79
N HIS A 80 11.14 7.03 -9.68
CA HIS A 80 10.33 5.84 -9.89
C HIS A 80 10.21 5.00 -8.63
N GLU A 81 11.33 4.74 -7.97
CA GLU A 81 11.41 3.95 -6.76
C GLU A 81 10.68 4.61 -5.57
N MET A 82 10.73 5.93 -5.44
CA MET A 82 10.01 6.66 -4.38
C MET A 82 8.49 6.70 -4.61
N VAL A 83 8.05 6.92 -5.85
CA VAL A 83 6.62 7.05 -6.18
C VAL A 83 5.94 5.69 -6.36
N PHE A 84 6.46 4.86 -7.27
CA PHE A 84 5.83 3.59 -7.66
C PHE A 84 6.31 2.40 -6.82
N GLY A 85 7.50 2.49 -6.21
CA GLY A 85 7.94 1.55 -5.20
C GLY A 85 7.32 1.88 -3.84
N TYR A 86 7.87 2.89 -3.17
CA TYR A 86 7.54 3.24 -1.79
C TYR A 86 6.10 3.76 -1.60
N ALA A 87 5.70 4.86 -2.26
CA ALA A 87 4.40 5.48 -1.99
C ALA A 87 3.23 4.56 -2.36
N VAL A 88 3.35 3.80 -3.46
CA VAL A 88 2.39 2.77 -3.85
C VAL A 88 2.32 1.62 -2.84
N ALA A 89 3.42 1.20 -2.20
CA ALA A 89 3.38 0.21 -1.13
C ALA A 89 2.63 0.72 0.10
N VAL A 90 2.87 1.98 0.49
CA VAL A 90 2.12 2.65 1.57
C VAL A 90 0.63 2.75 1.22
N LEU A 91 0.30 3.15 -0.02
CA LEU A 91 -1.07 3.22 -0.52
C LEU A 91 -1.74 1.83 -0.49
N ALA A 92 -1.03 0.77 -0.89
CA ALA A 92 -1.55 -0.60 -0.84
C ALA A 92 -1.89 -1.02 0.60
N GLY A 93 -0.98 -0.78 1.55
CA GLY A 93 -1.23 -1.04 2.97
C GLY A 93 -2.44 -0.26 3.49
N PHE A 94 -2.55 1.02 3.15
CA PHE A 94 -3.70 1.85 3.49
C PHE A 94 -5.01 1.29 2.91
N LEU A 95 -5.07 1.02 1.60
CA LEU A 95 -6.26 0.55 0.91
C LEU A 95 -6.76 -0.80 1.43
N LEU A 96 -5.84 -1.74 1.69
CA LEU A 96 -6.20 -3.05 2.21
C LEU A 96 -6.77 -2.98 3.64
N THR A 97 -6.41 -1.95 4.39
CA THR A 97 -6.97 -1.65 5.72
C THR A 97 -8.30 -0.93 5.61
N ALA A 98 -8.31 0.20 4.90
CA ALA A 98 -9.44 1.10 4.79
C ALA A 98 -10.60 0.47 4.02
N GLY A 99 -10.30 -0.35 3.01
CA GLY A 99 -11.29 -1.10 2.25
C GLY A 99 -12.17 -1.98 3.13
N ARG A 100 -11.62 -2.61 4.17
CA ARG A 100 -12.39 -3.39 5.14
C ARG A 100 -13.34 -2.51 5.94
N VAL A 101 -12.87 -1.35 6.40
CA VAL A 101 -13.66 -0.36 7.15
C VAL A 101 -14.81 0.20 6.29
N TRP A 102 -14.54 0.50 5.03
CA TRP A 102 -15.51 1.11 4.12
C TRP A 102 -16.58 0.16 3.60
N THR A 103 -16.26 -1.12 3.49
CA THR A 103 -17.14 -2.11 2.84
C THR A 103 -17.77 -3.06 3.85
N GLY A 104 -17.21 -3.18 5.06
CA GLY A 104 -17.60 -4.20 6.03
C GLY A 104 -17.26 -5.64 5.58
N LEU A 105 -16.62 -5.80 4.42
CA LEU A 105 -16.28 -7.09 3.83
C LEU A 105 -14.81 -7.44 4.13
N PRO A 106 -14.49 -8.74 4.21
CA PRO A 106 -13.10 -9.16 4.32
C PRO A 106 -12.31 -8.71 3.08
N THR A 107 -11.16 -8.08 3.32
CA THR A 107 -10.16 -7.76 2.28
C THR A 107 -9.18 -8.93 2.10
N ALA A 108 -8.25 -8.80 1.15
CA ALA A 108 -7.23 -9.81 0.90
C ALA A 108 -6.48 -10.20 2.18
N SER A 109 -6.34 -11.52 2.41
CA SER A 109 -5.65 -12.11 3.56
C SER A 109 -4.92 -13.39 3.16
N GLY A 110 -3.99 -13.85 4.00
CA GLY A 110 -3.27 -15.12 3.79
C GLY A 110 -2.51 -15.18 2.46
N ALA A 111 -2.77 -16.24 1.67
CA ALA A 111 -2.06 -16.51 0.42
C ALA A 111 -2.24 -15.42 -0.65
N HIS A 112 -3.42 -14.80 -0.75
CA HIS A 112 -3.66 -13.72 -1.73
C HIS A 112 -2.81 -12.49 -1.42
N LEU A 113 -2.71 -12.16 -0.14
CA LEU A 113 -1.87 -11.05 0.34
C LEU A 113 -0.38 -11.35 0.11
N ALA A 114 0.06 -12.58 0.40
CA ALA A 114 1.42 -13.02 0.11
C ALA A 114 1.74 -12.93 -1.40
N GLY A 115 0.80 -13.32 -2.26
CA GLY A 115 0.95 -13.19 -3.71
C GLY A 115 1.12 -11.75 -4.17
N LEU A 116 0.33 -10.81 -3.64
CA LEU A 116 0.50 -9.38 -3.94
C LEU A 116 1.84 -8.83 -3.44
N ALA A 117 2.26 -9.23 -2.24
CA ALA A 117 3.54 -8.81 -1.66
C ALA A 117 4.74 -9.35 -2.46
N LEU A 118 4.69 -10.63 -2.88
CA LEU A 118 5.72 -11.23 -3.72
C LEU A 118 5.76 -10.61 -5.11
N LEU A 119 4.60 -10.32 -5.71
CA LEU A 119 4.53 -9.65 -7.01
C LEU A 119 5.19 -8.27 -6.95
N TRP A 120 4.88 -7.49 -5.92
CA TRP A 120 5.50 -6.19 -5.71
C TRP A 120 7.02 -6.29 -5.50
N LEU A 121 7.45 -7.21 -4.63
CA LEU A 121 8.86 -7.40 -4.34
C LEU A 121 9.64 -7.89 -5.57
N ALA A 122 9.05 -8.78 -6.37
CA ALA A 122 9.65 -9.26 -7.61
C ALA A 122 9.90 -8.12 -8.60
N GLY A 123 8.96 -7.17 -8.73
CA GLY A 123 9.15 -5.98 -9.57
C GLY A 123 10.39 -5.18 -9.14
N ARG A 124 10.54 -4.92 -7.83
CA ARG A 124 11.69 -4.17 -7.30
C ARG A 124 13.02 -4.88 -7.48
N VAL A 125 13.05 -6.19 -7.21
CA VAL A 125 14.27 -7.00 -7.37
C VAL A 125 14.68 -7.09 -8.84
N LEU A 126 13.72 -7.29 -9.76
CA LEU A 126 14.01 -7.37 -11.19
C LEU A 126 14.50 -6.04 -11.76
N LEU A 127 13.90 -4.91 -11.34
CA LEU A 127 14.37 -3.58 -11.74
C LEU A 127 15.78 -3.30 -11.21
N LEU A 128 16.05 -3.61 -9.94
CA LEU A 128 17.39 -3.41 -9.37
C LEU A 128 18.45 -4.30 -10.04
N ALA A 129 18.11 -5.56 -10.32
CA ALA A 129 19.03 -6.51 -10.93
C ALA A 129 19.33 -6.20 -12.41
N ASP A 130 18.56 -5.30 -13.02
CA ASP A 130 18.71 -4.87 -14.42
C ASP A 130 18.68 -6.01 -15.44
N VAL A 131 17.98 -7.10 -15.08
CA VAL A 131 17.83 -8.29 -15.93
C VAL A 131 16.51 -8.25 -16.69
N ALA A 132 16.58 -8.46 -18.00
CA ALA A 132 15.42 -8.47 -18.89
C ALA A 132 14.47 -7.27 -18.68
N PRO A 133 14.86 -6.05 -19.06
CA PRO A 133 14.13 -4.81 -18.74
C PRO A 133 12.65 -4.82 -19.14
N ALA A 134 12.32 -5.53 -20.22
CA ALA A 134 10.95 -5.68 -20.66
C ALA A 134 10.08 -6.51 -19.69
N ALA A 135 10.65 -7.59 -19.16
CA ALA A 135 10.00 -8.44 -18.18
C ALA A 135 9.92 -7.74 -16.81
N ALA A 136 10.99 -7.07 -16.37
CA ALA A 136 11.01 -6.28 -15.15
C ALA A 136 9.90 -5.21 -15.14
N ALA A 137 9.78 -4.44 -16.24
CA ALA A 137 8.72 -3.46 -16.42
C ALA A 137 7.31 -4.09 -16.40
N ALA A 138 7.14 -5.26 -17.02
CA ALA A 138 5.85 -5.96 -17.03
C ALA A 138 5.43 -6.43 -15.63
N VAL A 139 6.37 -6.98 -14.85
CA VAL A 139 6.12 -7.39 -13.46
C VAL A 139 5.81 -6.19 -12.59
N ASP A 140 6.57 -5.10 -12.74
CA ASP A 140 6.32 -3.85 -12.02
C ASP A 140 4.92 -3.28 -12.31
N LEU A 141 4.56 -3.20 -13.59
CA LEU A 141 3.26 -2.71 -14.03
C LEU A 141 2.10 -3.60 -13.58
N ALA A 142 2.31 -4.91 -13.42
CA ALA A 142 1.26 -5.85 -13.04
C ALA A 142 0.73 -5.64 -11.60
N PHE A 143 1.53 -5.01 -10.73
CA PHE A 143 1.14 -4.81 -9.33
C PHE A 143 -0.10 -3.92 -9.18
N LEU A 144 -0.14 -2.77 -9.87
CA LEU A 144 -1.23 -1.79 -9.73
C LEU A 144 -2.59 -2.34 -10.20
N PRO A 145 -2.71 -3.02 -11.36
CA PRO A 145 -3.93 -3.72 -11.76
C PRO A 145 -4.32 -4.85 -10.80
N ALA A 146 -3.35 -5.61 -10.28
CA ALA A 146 -3.63 -6.67 -9.32
C ALA A 146 -4.21 -6.12 -8.00
N LEU A 147 -3.66 -5.01 -7.51
CA LEU A 147 -4.18 -4.29 -6.35
C LEU A 147 -5.57 -3.69 -6.63
N ALA A 148 -5.76 -3.06 -7.80
CA ALA A 148 -7.03 -2.49 -8.21
C ALA A 148 -8.13 -3.56 -8.32
N ALA A 149 -7.83 -4.71 -8.92
CA ALA A 149 -8.76 -5.85 -9.00
C ALA A 149 -9.12 -6.37 -7.60
N THR A 150 -8.13 -6.50 -6.72
CA THR A 150 -8.33 -6.91 -5.32
C THR A 150 -9.27 -5.94 -4.59
N MET A 151 -9.19 -4.64 -4.88
CA MET A 151 -10.02 -3.62 -4.25
C MET A 151 -11.38 -3.42 -4.92
N ALA A 152 -11.48 -3.67 -6.22
CA ALA A 152 -12.72 -3.55 -6.97
C ALA A 152 -13.79 -4.51 -6.44
N VAL A 153 -13.42 -5.76 -6.12
CA VAL A 153 -14.37 -6.79 -5.64
C VAL A 153 -15.17 -6.34 -4.40
N PRO A 154 -14.55 -5.97 -3.27
CA PRO A 154 -15.30 -5.54 -2.08
C PRO A 154 -16.03 -4.20 -2.30
N LEU A 155 -15.45 -3.26 -3.06
CA LEU A 155 -16.08 -1.97 -3.36
C LEU A 155 -17.37 -2.11 -4.20
N LEU A 156 -17.33 -2.97 -5.22
CA LEU A 156 -18.48 -3.28 -6.06
C LEU A 156 -19.57 -4.04 -5.28
N ARG A 157 -19.17 -5.03 -4.47
CA ARG A 157 -20.10 -5.81 -3.64
C ARG A 157 -20.81 -4.94 -2.58
N ALA A 158 -20.08 -4.06 -1.92
CA ALA A 158 -20.65 -3.11 -0.96
C ALA A 158 -21.35 -1.90 -1.62
N ARG A 159 -21.33 -1.81 -2.96
CA ARG A 159 -21.84 -0.67 -3.74
C ARG A 159 -21.33 0.69 -3.24
N ASN A 160 -20.11 0.72 -2.70
CA ASN A 160 -19.55 1.92 -2.10
C ASN A 160 -18.93 2.83 -3.16
N ARG A 161 -19.80 3.54 -3.89
CA ARG A 161 -19.43 4.45 -5.01
C ARG A 161 -18.49 5.56 -4.57
N ARG A 162 -18.59 6.03 -3.32
CA ARG A 162 -17.76 7.12 -2.79
C ARG A 162 -16.26 6.77 -2.84
N ASN A 163 -15.93 5.50 -2.66
CA ASN A 163 -14.54 5.04 -2.63
C ASN A 163 -14.03 4.52 -3.99
N PHE A 164 -14.80 4.68 -5.08
CA PHE A 164 -14.32 4.36 -6.43
C PHE A 164 -13.22 5.31 -6.89
N VAL A 165 -13.09 6.47 -6.23
CA VAL A 165 -11.96 7.38 -6.44
C VAL A 165 -10.61 6.68 -6.31
N PHE A 166 -10.47 5.72 -5.39
CA PHE A 166 -9.21 4.98 -5.23
C PHE A 166 -8.92 4.04 -6.41
N LEU A 167 -9.94 3.50 -7.08
CA LEU A 167 -9.74 2.73 -8.32
C LEU A 167 -9.27 3.65 -9.45
N ALA A 168 -9.79 4.87 -9.52
CA ALA A 168 -9.34 5.88 -10.48
C ALA A 168 -7.89 6.32 -10.19
N VAL A 169 -7.53 6.54 -8.91
CA VAL A 169 -6.14 6.83 -8.50
C VAL A 169 -5.20 5.69 -8.88
N LEU A 170 -5.57 4.44 -8.62
CA LEU A 170 -4.74 3.28 -9.02
C LEU A 170 -4.58 3.17 -10.54
N ALA A 171 -5.64 3.45 -11.31
CA ALA A 171 -5.58 3.48 -12.78
C ALA A 171 -4.68 4.62 -13.29
N ALA A 172 -4.77 5.80 -12.68
CA ALA A 172 -3.92 6.94 -13.01
C ALA A 172 -2.45 6.63 -12.69
N LEU A 173 -2.15 6.08 -11.51
CA LEU A 173 -0.82 5.62 -11.15
C LEU A 173 -0.28 4.56 -12.11
N PHE A 174 -1.13 3.63 -12.58
CA PHE A 174 -0.72 2.64 -13.58
C PHE A 174 -0.35 3.30 -14.90
N ALA A 175 -1.18 4.24 -15.38
CA ALA A 175 -0.88 4.98 -16.60
C ALA A 175 0.42 5.77 -16.47
N LEU A 176 0.66 6.44 -15.34
CA LEU A 176 1.89 7.19 -15.09
C LEU A 176 3.11 6.27 -15.03
N ASN A 177 3.01 5.11 -14.37
CA ASN A 177 4.09 4.13 -14.33
C ASN A 177 4.40 3.60 -15.74
N LEU A 178 3.37 3.31 -16.54
CA LEU A 178 3.51 2.89 -17.92
C LEU A 178 4.24 3.96 -18.75
N LEU A 179 3.91 5.24 -18.57
CA LEU A 179 4.58 6.34 -19.26
C LEU A 179 6.07 6.43 -18.91
N VAL A 180 6.46 6.15 -17.66
CA VAL A 180 7.88 6.08 -17.26
C VAL A 180 8.60 4.95 -18.01
N HIS A 181 8.03 3.74 -18.03
CA HIS A 181 8.62 2.59 -18.72
C HIS A 181 8.67 2.77 -20.25
N LEU A 182 7.69 3.44 -20.85
CA LEU A 182 7.70 3.79 -22.27
C LEU A 182 8.75 4.85 -22.59
N GLY A 183 8.92 5.86 -21.72
CA GLY A 183 9.97 6.87 -21.85
C GLY A 183 11.37 6.27 -21.75
N ALA A 184 11.58 5.33 -20.83
CA ALA A 184 12.84 4.60 -20.65
C ALA A 184 13.30 3.85 -21.92
N ARG A 185 12.36 3.36 -22.72
CA ARG A 185 12.65 2.64 -23.98
C ARG A 185 12.85 3.57 -25.19
N GLY A 186 12.83 4.89 -24.99
CA GLY A 186 12.87 5.87 -26.08
C GLY A 186 11.60 5.88 -26.94
N ALA A 187 10.51 5.23 -26.51
CA ALA A 187 9.27 5.15 -27.27
C ALA A 187 8.44 6.45 -27.19
N ALA A 188 8.83 7.41 -26.36
CA ALA A 188 8.16 8.68 -26.23
C ALA A 188 9.06 9.83 -25.73
N VAL A 189 8.75 11.06 -26.14
CA VAL A 189 9.60 12.25 -26.00
C VAL A 189 9.20 13.14 -24.82
N TRP A 190 8.49 12.60 -23.83
CA TRP A 190 8.04 13.39 -22.66
C TRP A 190 9.08 13.47 -21.56
N ASP A 191 9.13 14.61 -20.89
CA ASP A 191 9.95 14.82 -19.70
C ASP A 191 9.39 14.02 -18.52
N SER A 192 10.15 13.01 -18.08
CA SER A 192 9.78 12.14 -16.96
C SER A 192 9.53 12.92 -15.66
N GLN A 193 10.10 14.13 -15.50
CA GLN A 193 9.81 14.97 -14.34
C GLN A 193 8.38 15.50 -14.31
N HIS A 194 7.73 15.68 -15.47
CA HIS A 194 6.29 16.01 -15.50
C HIS A 194 5.45 14.82 -15.02
N VAL A 195 5.82 13.59 -15.38
CA VAL A 195 5.11 12.38 -14.92
C VAL A 195 5.15 12.28 -13.40
N PHE A 196 6.32 12.52 -12.78
CA PHE A 196 6.44 12.48 -11.32
C PHE A 196 5.67 13.60 -10.63
N ARG A 197 5.64 14.82 -11.18
CA ARG A 197 4.82 15.91 -10.61
C ARG A 197 3.34 15.57 -10.59
N VAL A 198 2.81 15.11 -11.72
CA VAL A 198 1.41 14.66 -11.80
C VAL A 198 1.15 13.51 -10.83
N ALA A 199 2.09 12.57 -10.68
CA ALA A 199 1.95 11.49 -9.72
C ALA A 199 1.90 12.01 -8.27
N LEU A 200 2.73 12.99 -7.92
CA LEU A 200 2.73 13.61 -6.58
C LEU A 200 1.45 14.41 -6.32
N ASP A 201 0.92 15.09 -7.33
CA ASP A 201 -0.36 15.82 -7.23
C ASP A 201 -1.55 14.89 -6.94
N LEU A 202 -1.46 13.59 -7.29
CA LEU A 202 -2.47 12.59 -6.91
C LEU A 202 -2.43 12.22 -5.42
N PHE A 203 -1.31 12.49 -4.73
CA PHE A 203 -1.13 12.21 -3.31
C PHE A 203 -1.34 13.44 -2.41
N ALA A 204 -1.44 14.64 -2.99
CA ALA A 204 -1.65 15.91 -2.29
C ALA A 204 -3.14 16.12 -1.94
#